data_AF-A0A536MSA4-F1
#
_entry.id   AF-A0A536MSA4-F1
#
_cell.length_a   1.000
_cell.length_b   1.000
_cell.length_c   1.000
_cell.angle_alpha   90.00
_cell.angle_beta   90.00
_cell.angle_gamma   90.00
#
_symmetry.space_group_name_H-M   'P 1'
#
loop_
_entity.id
_entity.type
_entity.pdbx_description
1 polymer ?
#
loop_
_entity_poly.entity_id
_entity_poly.type
_entity_poly.pdbx_seq_one_letter_code
_entity_poly.pdbx_strand_id
1 'polypeptide(L)'
;MMDQDQARKFWTNWVRREIGGNDLVQEAAVGAAVNEIVQGRDNQAAADAARRTAQSLGVGVPPMNASSPSSAPTRGVPFPAPVVARATPAGQDGQPLVCKLCGSTPAANATIHEHNGRLIWMVHKTTRGPFCRDCGTALLRHHQNSTLFQGWFGIFSFFITPITLLLNLNAWRKIKALGSPQRDPSVESKIPAPLAPGKPLLSRPGPYVGGVVVAAVIAFVVVKSVDSGGCLDNRTDLGNRMTRLHNEFVQTYNTDFKTINACQSVECETVPKRHIAAALKTYNDGLSAICWPDKDRADATALINANTAMADAYTTWATATTDADDQSLQNAAEAQDTRESTADETLARDLGVPSATATT
;
A
#
# COMPACT_ATOMS: atom_id res chain seq x y z
N MET A 1 10.82 -33.35 33.96
CA MET A 1 9.49 -33.06 33.37
C MET A 1 9.72 -32.11 32.21
N MET A 2 9.28 -32.48 31.00
CA MET A 2 9.31 -31.55 29.87
C MET A 2 8.38 -30.38 30.18
N ASP A 3 8.89 -29.17 30.02
CA ASP A 3 8.08 -27.95 30.04
C ASP A 3 6.97 -28.07 28.98
N GLN A 4 5.72 -27.77 29.36
CA GLN A 4 4.55 -27.97 28.48
C GLN A 4 4.71 -27.18 27.17
N ASP A 5 5.35 -26.01 27.24
CA ASP A 5 5.62 -25.17 26.08
C ASP A 5 6.68 -25.78 25.16
N GLN A 6 7.68 -26.47 25.72
CA GLN A 6 8.66 -27.22 24.93
C GLN A 6 8.04 -28.45 24.26
N ALA A 7 7.19 -29.19 24.97
CA ALA A 7 6.47 -30.34 24.42
C ALA A 7 5.55 -29.93 23.27
N ARG A 8 4.80 -28.83 23.42
CA ARG A 8 3.93 -28.31 22.37
C ARG A 8 4.71 -27.87 21.14
N LYS A 9 5.87 -27.20 21.29
CA LYS A 9 6.73 -26.81 20.17
C LYS A 9 7.28 -28.02 19.41
N PHE A 10 7.75 -29.04 20.13
CA PHE A 10 8.24 -30.28 19.53
C PHE A 10 7.14 -30.96 18.69
N TRP A 11 5.96 -31.17 19.27
CA TRP A 11 4.84 -31.83 18.58
C TRP A 11 4.28 -30.99 17.43
N THR A 12 4.30 -29.65 17.52
CA THR A 12 3.91 -28.77 16.41
C THR A 12 4.80 -28.99 15.18
N ASN A 13 6.12 -29.08 15.39
CA ASN A 13 7.06 -29.33 14.29
C ASN A 13 6.91 -30.74 13.72
N TRP A 14 6.72 -31.74 14.59
CA TRP A 14 6.54 -33.13 14.17
C TRP A 14 5.24 -33.35 13.39
N VAL A 15 4.10 -32.85 13.88
CA VAL A 15 2.79 -32.99 13.22
C VAL A 15 2.80 -32.32 11.84
N ARG A 16 3.39 -31.13 11.73
CA ARG A 16 3.54 -30.45 10.44
C ARG A 16 4.32 -31.28 9.42
N ARG A 17 5.38 -31.97 9.86
CA ARG A 17 6.25 -32.77 8.99
C ARG A 17 5.63 -34.14 8.64
N GLU A 18 5.05 -34.82 9.62
CA GLU A 18 4.69 -36.24 9.52
C GLU A 18 3.21 -36.48 9.18
N ILE A 19 2.32 -35.60 9.65
CA ILE A 19 0.87 -35.71 9.43
C ILE A 19 0.40 -34.73 8.36
N GLY A 20 0.91 -33.49 8.41
CA GLY A 20 0.48 -32.42 7.51
C GLY A 20 -0.98 -32.02 7.73
N GLY A 21 -1.71 -31.78 6.64
CA GLY A 21 -3.10 -31.29 6.68
C GLY A 21 -3.19 -29.77 6.87
N ASN A 22 -4.43 -29.27 6.91
CA ASN A 22 -4.68 -27.84 7.15
C ASN A 22 -4.43 -27.48 8.63
N ASP A 23 -4.36 -26.17 8.92
CA ASP A 23 -4.02 -25.66 10.27
C ASP A 23 -4.91 -26.24 11.37
N LEU A 24 -6.19 -26.53 11.07
CA LEU A 24 -7.14 -27.11 12.01
C LEU A 24 -6.82 -28.58 12.35
N VAL A 25 -6.40 -29.36 11.35
CA VAL A 25 -5.94 -30.74 11.58
C VAL A 25 -4.63 -30.74 12.38
N GLN A 26 -3.70 -29.84 12.03
CA GLN A 26 -2.43 -29.74 12.73
C GLN A 26 -2.63 -29.35 14.20
N GLU A 27 -3.48 -28.36 14.48
CA GLU A 27 -3.77 -27.92 15.85
C GLU A 27 -4.45 -29.03 16.68
N ALA A 28 -5.41 -29.74 16.10
CA ALA A 28 -6.09 -30.86 16.77
C ALA A 28 -5.14 -32.03 17.05
N ALA A 29 -4.29 -32.39 16.09
CA ALA A 29 -3.32 -33.47 16.24
C ALA A 29 -2.23 -33.13 17.28
N VAL A 30 -1.75 -31.88 17.33
CA VAL A 30 -0.81 -31.41 18.37
C VAL A 30 -1.47 -31.44 19.74
N GLY A 31 -2.74 -31.01 19.85
CA GLY A 31 -3.49 -31.07 21.10
C GLY A 31 -3.63 -32.49 21.64
N ALA A 32 -3.93 -33.45 20.76
CA ALA A 32 -4.05 -34.86 21.12
C ALA A 32 -2.71 -35.44 21.61
N ALA A 33 -1.60 -35.16 20.93
CA ALA A 33 -0.27 -35.62 21.36
C ALA A 33 0.14 -35.04 22.72
N VAL A 34 -0.04 -33.73 22.93
CA VAL A 34 0.34 -33.07 24.18
C VAL A 34 -0.49 -33.60 25.36
N ASN A 35 -1.78 -33.91 25.15
CA ASN A 35 -2.64 -34.47 26.19
C ASN A 35 -2.15 -35.84 26.71
N GLU A 36 -1.63 -36.70 25.83
CA GLU A 36 -1.06 -38.00 26.23
C GLU A 36 0.23 -37.83 27.05
N ILE A 37 1.09 -36.87 26.68
CA ILE A 37 2.31 -36.56 27.44
C ILE A 37 1.99 -36.01 28.84
N VAL A 38 0.94 -35.18 28.96
CA VAL A 38 0.48 -34.65 30.25
C VAL A 38 -0.06 -35.75 31.15
N GLN A 39 -0.65 -36.80 30.57
CA GLN A 39 -1.08 -38.00 31.28
C GLN A 39 0.08 -38.96 31.62
N GLY A 40 1.32 -38.59 31.31
CA GLY A 40 2.50 -39.40 31.60
C GLY A 40 2.69 -40.58 30.65
N ARG A 41 1.99 -40.60 29.50
CA ARG A 41 2.18 -41.63 28.49
C ARG A 41 3.43 -41.36 27.65
N ASP A 42 3.91 -42.41 26.98
CA ASP A 42 5.11 -42.30 26.16
C ASP A 42 4.88 -41.54 24.84
N ASN A 43 5.98 -41.25 24.14
CA ASN A 43 5.94 -40.53 22.86
C ASN A 43 5.24 -41.32 21.75
N GLN A 44 5.14 -42.65 21.87
CA GLN A 44 4.48 -43.47 20.86
C GLN A 44 2.96 -43.35 20.96
N ALA A 45 2.42 -43.40 22.19
CA ALA A 45 1.01 -43.13 22.48
C ALA A 45 0.60 -41.72 22.00
N ALA A 46 1.44 -40.72 22.22
CA ALA A 46 1.22 -39.35 21.77
C ALA A 46 1.19 -39.24 20.22
N ALA A 47 2.12 -39.90 19.52
CA ALA A 47 2.13 -39.94 18.06
C ALA A 47 0.88 -40.63 17.48
N ASP A 48 0.45 -41.72 18.10
CA ASP A 48 -0.73 -42.48 17.65
C ASP A 48 -2.03 -41.71 17.92
N ALA A 49 -2.12 -40.99 19.03
CA ALA A 49 -3.25 -40.09 19.32
C ALA A 49 -3.34 -38.94 18.29
N ALA A 50 -2.21 -38.35 17.92
CA ALA A 50 -2.15 -37.34 16.86
C ALA A 50 -2.62 -37.89 15.50
N ARG A 51 -2.14 -39.08 15.11
CA ARG A 51 -2.52 -39.73 13.85
C ARG A 51 -4.00 -40.11 13.81
N ARG A 52 -4.55 -40.72 14.86
CA ARG A 52 -5.98 -41.05 14.94
C ARG A 52 -6.86 -39.80 14.85
N THR A 53 -6.43 -38.71 15.49
CA THR A 53 -7.13 -37.42 15.44
C THR A 53 -7.07 -36.82 14.03
N ALA A 54 -5.94 -36.93 13.33
CA ALA A 54 -5.86 -36.47 11.95
C ALA A 54 -6.68 -37.33 10.97
N GLN A 55 -6.73 -38.65 11.20
CA GLN A 55 -7.53 -39.59 10.40
C GLN A 55 -9.04 -39.37 10.60
N SER A 56 -9.50 -39.11 11.83
CA SER A 56 -10.92 -38.79 12.09
C SER A 56 -11.34 -37.46 11.47
N LEU A 57 -10.38 -36.57 11.20
CA LEU A 57 -10.58 -35.30 10.49
C LEU A 57 -10.39 -35.41 8.97
N GLY A 58 -10.28 -36.63 8.43
CA GLY A 58 -10.31 -36.91 6.99
C GLY A 58 -8.97 -36.77 6.27
N VAL A 59 -7.83 -36.83 6.98
CA VAL A 59 -6.52 -36.99 6.35
C VAL A 59 -6.23 -38.48 6.13
N GLY A 60 -6.11 -38.89 4.87
CA GLY A 60 -5.59 -40.21 4.52
C GLY A 60 -4.12 -40.32 4.89
N VAL A 61 -3.83 -40.78 6.11
CA VAL A 61 -2.48 -41.18 6.53
C VAL A 61 -2.24 -42.58 5.95
N PRO A 62 -1.20 -42.81 5.13
CA PRO A 62 -0.90 -44.17 4.66
C PRO A 62 -0.52 -45.05 5.87
N PRO A 63 -1.06 -46.28 5.98
CA PRO A 63 -0.63 -47.21 7.02
C PRO A 63 0.80 -47.68 6.74
N MET A 64 1.61 -47.84 7.80
CA MET A 64 2.92 -48.48 7.69
C MET A 64 2.74 -49.98 7.41
N ASN A 65 3.40 -50.45 6.35
CA ASN A 65 3.55 -51.86 5.99
C ASN A 65 4.15 -52.66 7.15
N ALA A 66 3.41 -53.66 7.63
CA ALA A 66 4.00 -54.82 8.30
C ALA A 66 4.48 -55.79 7.22
N SER A 67 5.79 -56.00 7.14
CA SER A 67 6.42 -56.93 6.23
C SER A 67 6.05 -58.39 6.56
N SER A 68 5.52 -59.14 5.59
CA SER A 68 5.82 -60.57 5.39
C SER A 68 5.43 -61.04 3.98
N PRO A 69 6.16 -62.00 3.37
CA PRO A 69 6.08 -62.28 1.94
C PRO A 69 5.28 -63.56 1.62
N SER A 70 4.46 -63.53 0.56
CA SER A 70 4.29 -64.65 -0.38
C SER A 70 3.22 -64.40 -1.46
N SER A 71 3.70 -64.44 -2.70
CA SER A 71 3.17 -65.24 -3.83
C SER A 71 1.81 -64.94 -4.49
N ALA A 72 1.94 -64.57 -5.78
CA ALA A 72 1.18 -65.10 -6.93
C ALA A 72 -0.16 -64.42 -7.37
N PRO A 73 -0.55 -64.53 -8.66
CA PRO A 73 -1.06 -63.38 -9.42
C PRO A 73 -2.55 -63.40 -9.85
N THR A 74 -3.07 -62.19 -10.10
CA THR A 74 -4.08 -61.75 -11.09
C THR A 74 -5.43 -62.49 -11.22
N ARG A 75 -6.54 -61.81 -10.86
CA ARG A 75 -7.77 -61.79 -11.68
C ARG A 75 -8.79 -60.69 -11.30
N GLY A 76 -9.14 -59.83 -12.28
CA GLY A 76 -10.48 -59.29 -12.55
C GLY A 76 -11.17 -58.38 -11.52
N VAL A 77 -11.12 -57.07 -11.76
CA VAL A 77 -12.01 -56.05 -11.15
C VAL A 77 -13.18 -55.75 -12.09
N PRO A 78 -14.42 -55.61 -11.60
CA PRO A 78 -15.35 -54.63 -12.12
C PRO A 78 -15.42 -53.44 -11.15
N PHE A 79 -15.11 -52.24 -11.66
CA PHE A 79 -15.28 -50.98 -10.95
C PHE A 79 -16.76 -50.70 -10.62
N PRO A 80 -17.13 -50.30 -9.38
CA PRO A 80 -18.29 -49.46 -9.18
C PRO A 80 -17.90 -47.99 -9.43
N ALA A 81 -18.76 -47.30 -10.20
CA ALA A 81 -18.62 -45.89 -10.58
C ALA A 81 -18.55 -44.95 -9.35
N PRO A 82 -17.89 -43.78 -9.45
CA PRO A 82 -17.84 -42.81 -8.38
C PRO A 82 -19.23 -42.23 -8.11
N VAL A 83 -19.67 -42.33 -6.85
CA VAL A 83 -20.86 -41.65 -6.34
C VAL A 83 -20.58 -40.14 -6.40
N VAL A 84 -21.14 -39.48 -7.41
CA VAL A 84 -21.17 -38.03 -7.50
C VAL A 84 -21.99 -37.52 -6.31
N ALA A 85 -21.32 -36.88 -5.35
CA ALA A 85 -21.99 -36.17 -4.27
C ALA A 85 -22.85 -35.06 -4.89
N ARG A 86 -24.16 -35.31 -4.89
CA ARG A 86 -25.18 -34.39 -5.41
C ARG A 86 -25.09 -33.08 -4.63
N ALA A 87 -24.79 -31.98 -5.31
CA ALA A 87 -25.01 -30.64 -4.78
C ALA A 87 -26.49 -30.54 -4.37
N THR A 88 -26.76 -30.30 -3.09
CA THR A 88 -28.11 -30.01 -2.63
C THR A 88 -28.58 -28.70 -3.25
N PRO A 89 -29.80 -28.64 -3.83
CA PRO A 89 -30.29 -27.45 -4.50
C PRO A 89 -30.47 -26.30 -3.51
N ALA A 90 -30.37 -25.07 -4.05
CA ALA A 90 -30.89 -23.88 -3.42
C ALA A 90 -32.31 -24.12 -2.88
N GLY A 91 -32.58 -23.61 -1.68
CA GLY A 91 -33.84 -23.83 -0.97
C GLY A 91 -35.05 -23.61 -1.87
N GLN A 92 -35.95 -24.60 -1.86
CA GLN A 92 -37.31 -24.44 -2.34
C GLN A 92 -38.00 -23.37 -1.48
N ASP A 93 -38.68 -22.44 -2.13
CA ASP A 93 -39.46 -21.39 -1.48
C ASP A 93 -40.43 -22.02 -0.47
N GLY A 94 -40.21 -21.73 0.83
CA GLY A 94 -41.08 -22.16 1.93
C GLY A 94 -40.44 -23.01 3.03
N GLN A 95 -39.23 -23.56 2.84
CA GLN A 95 -38.52 -24.29 3.90
C GLN A 95 -37.65 -23.33 4.74
N PRO A 96 -37.70 -23.39 6.09
CA PRO A 96 -36.88 -22.53 6.94
C PRO A 96 -35.40 -22.84 6.72
N LEU A 97 -34.61 -21.80 6.40
CA LEU A 97 -33.17 -21.93 6.23
C LEU A 97 -32.53 -22.41 7.54
N VAL A 98 -31.72 -23.48 7.44
CA VAL A 98 -30.91 -24.03 8.55
C VAL A 98 -29.46 -23.56 8.43
N CYS A 99 -28.79 -23.34 9.56
CA CYS A 99 -27.40 -22.93 9.56
C CYS A 99 -26.48 -24.03 9.00
N LYS A 100 -25.65 -23.67 8.01
CA LYS A 100 -24.66 -24.58 7.38
C LYS A 100 -23.61 -25.14 8.35
N LEU A 101 -23.40 -24.51 9.50
CA LEU A 101 -22.42 -24.94 10.51
C LEU A 101 -23.09 -25.83 11.56
N CYS A 102 -24.05 -25.29 12.30
CA CYS A 102 -24.62 -25.92 13.49
C CYS A 102 -26.06 -26.43 13.33
N GLY A 103 -26.66 -26.35 12.14
CA GLY A 103 -28.03 -26.79 11.86
C GLY A 103 -29.14 -25.90 12.44
N SER A 104 -28.82 -24.88 13.26
CA SER A 104 -29.83 -24.07 13.95
C SER A 104 -30.64 -23.15 13.03
N THR A 105 -31.87 -22.86 13.45
CA THR A 105 -32.78 -21.85 12.87
C THR A 105 -33.01 -20.71 13.87
N PRO A 106 -33.44 -19.51 13.45
CA PRO A 106 -33.51 -19.04 12.07
C PRO A 106 -32.11 -18.79 11.48
N ALA A 107 -31.93 -19.03 10.18
CA ALA A 107 -30.71 -18.71 9.44
C ALA A 107 -31.00 -17.79 8.26
N ALA A 108 -30.00 -17.02 7.83
CA ALA A 108 -30.07 -16.17 6.65
C ALA A 108 -28.92 -16.43 5.70
N ASN A 109 -29.19 -16.39 4.40
CA ASN A 109 -28.15 -16.41 3.37
C ASN A 109 -27.30 -15.15 3.48
N ALA A 110 -26.03 -15.35 3.81
CA ALA A 110 -25.04 -14.30 3.87
C ALA A 110 -23.76 -14.73 3.14
N THR A 111 -23.07 -13.74 2.60
CA THR A 111 -21.73 -13.90 2.03
C THR A 111 -20.79 -13.08 2.87
N ILE A 112 -19.81 -13.73 3.49
CA ILE A 112 -18.80 -13.09 4.33
C ILE A 112 -17.46 -13.18 3.60
N HIS A 113 -16.78 -12.06 3.48
CA HIS A 113 -15.52 -11.91 2.78
C HIS A 113 -14.37 -11.70 3.77
N GLU A 114 -13.20 -12.21 3.42
CA GLU A 114 -11.92 -11.91 4.09
C GLU A 114 -10.94 -11.47 3.02
N HIS A 115 -10.41 -10.26 3.18
CA HIS A 115 -9.39 -9.73 2.30
C HIS A 115 -8.08 -9.60 3.06
N ASN A 116 -7.11 -10.46 2.73
CA ASN A 116 -5.77 -10.35 3.29
C ASN A 116 -4.85 -9.70 2.26
N GLY A 117 -4.52 -8.44 2.49
CA GLY A 117 -3.46 -7.75 1.78
C GLY A 117 -2.11 -8.23 2.27
N ARG A 118 -1.25 -8.72 1.39
CA ARG A 118 0.20 -8.73 1.62
C ARG A 118 0.83 -7.76 0.64
N LEU A 119 2.07 -7.37 0.91
CA LEU A 119 2.78 -6.36 0.12
C LEU A 119 2.80 -6.70 -1.38
N ILE A 120 2.93 -7.99 -1.72
CA ILE A 120 3.13 -8.48 -3.10
C ILE A 120 1.93 -9.27 -3.64
N TRP A 121 1.14 -9.93 -2.78
CA TRP A 121 -0.04 -10.71 -3.21
C TRP A 121 -1.21 -10.52 -2.26
N MET A 122 -2.41 -10.80 -2.76
CA MET A 122 -3.64 -10.73 -1.98
C MET A 122 -4.31 -12.09 -1.94
N VAL A 123 -4.90 -12.43 -0.80
CA VAL A 123 -5.71 -13.63 -0.63
C VAL A 123 -7.12 -13.20 -0.26
N HIS A 124 -8.06 -13.43 -1.17
CA HIS A 124 -9.47 -13.22 -0.92
C HIS A 124 -10.12 -14.55 -0.57
N LYS A 125 -10.79 -14.63 0.59
CA LYS A 125 -11.63 -15.77 0.93
C LYS A 125 -13.08 -15.32 0.99
N THR A 126 -13.97 -16.15 0.48
CA THR A 126 -15.40 -15.87 0.47
C THR A 126 -16.16 -17.06 1.02
N THR A 127 -16.85 -16.85 2.13
CA THR A 127 -17.63 -17.87 2.82
C THR A 127 -19.12 -17.61 2.59
N ARG A 128 -19.76 -18.49 1.83
CA ARG A 128 -21.19 -18.40 1.46
C ARG A 128 -22.02 -19.46 2.17
N GLY A 129 -23.21 -19.06 2.61
CA GLY A 129 -24.25 -19.97 3.03
C GLY A 129 -25.28 -19.36 3.98
N PRO A 130 -26.28 -20.15 4.37
CA PRO A 130 -27.17 -19.78 5.46
C PRO A 130 -26.44 -19.88 6.79
N PHE A 131 -26.44 -18.80 7.57
CA PHE A 131 -25.86 -18.76 8.91
C PHE A 131 -26.90 -18.32 9.93
N CYS A 132 -26.95 -18.99 11.08
CA CYS A 132 -27.67 -18.47 12.23
C CYS A 132 -26.92 -17.26 12.82
N ARG A 133 -27.59 -16.52 13.72
CA ARG A 133 -27.04 -15.30 14.30
C ARG A 133 -25.63 -15.48 14.89
N ASP A 134 -25.44 -16.50 15.72
CA ASP A 134 -24.23 -16.63 16.53
C ASP A 134 -23.04 -17.14 15.68
N CYS A 135 -23.27 -18.18 14.87
CA CYS A 135 -22.30 -18.69 13.90
C CYS A 135 -21.88 -17.61 12.89
N GLY A 136 -22.85 -16.88 12.33
CA GLY A 136 -22.59 -15.80 11.38
C GLY A 136 -21.81 -14.65 12.02
N THR A 137 -22.12 -14.30 13.27
CA THR A 137 -21.41 -13.24 14.00
C THR A 137 -19.98 -13.65 14.34
N ALA A 138 -19.76 -14.89 14.79
CA ALA A 138 -18.43 -15.42 15.08
C ALA A 138 -17.54 -15.38 13.83
N LEU A 139 -18.07 -15.88 12.71
CA LEU A 139 -17.38 -15.94 11.43
C LEU A 139 -17.06 -14.54 10.88
N LEU A 140 -18.03 -13.62 10.95
CA LEU A 140 -17.83 -12.24 10.53
C LEU A 140 -16.78 -11.53 11.37
N ARG A 141 -16.80 -11.68 12.70
CA ARG A 141 -15.78 -11.07 13.58
C ARG A 141 -14.38 -11.62 13.32
N HIS A 142 -14.25 -12.90 12.98
CA HIS A 142 -12.97 -13.51 12.62
C HIS A 142 -12.43 -12.94 11.31
N HIS A 143 -13.22 -13.01 10.23
CA HIS A 143 -12.83 -12.52 8.90
C HIS A 143 -12.57 -11.00 8.89
N GLN A 144 -13.42 -10.22 9.57
CA GLN A 144 -13.27 -8.76 9.65
C GLN A 144 -12.01 -8.37 10.43
N ASN A 145 -11.65 -9.11 11.49
CA ASN A 145 -10.40 -8.86 12.21
C ASN A 145 -9.17 -9.15 11.34
N SER A 146 -9.17 -10.25 10.58
CA SER A 146 -8.07 -10.55 9.65
C SER A 146 -7.96 -9.47 8.57
N THR A 147 -9.10 -9.07 8.01
CA THR A 147 -9.17 -8.02 6.97
C THR A 147 -8.66 -6.67 7.48
N LEU A 148 -9.07 -6.27 8.70
CA LEU A 148 -8.61 -5.01 9.29
C LEU A 148 -7.14 -5.05 9.71
N PHE A 149 -6.58 -6.23 9.98
CA PHE A 149 -5.18 -6.37 10.30
C PHE A 149 -4.30 -6.36 9.05
N GLN A 150 -4.67 -7.14 8.01
CA GLN A 150 -3.81 -7.40 6.85
C GLN A 150 -4.20 -6.60 5.60
N GLY A 151 -5.44 -6.16 5.46
CA GLY A 151 -5.97 -5.55 4.24
C GLY A 151 -5.26 -4.26 3.78
N TRP A 152 -4.50 -3.60 4.65
CA TRP A 152 -3.97 -2.26 4.40
C TRP A 152 -2.56 -2.22 3.82
N PHE A 153 -1.84 -3.35 3.79
CA PHE A 153 -0.41 -3.34 3.49
C PHE A 153 -0.06 -3.32 1.99
N GLY A 154 -1.01 -3.54 1.09
CA GLY A 154 -0.76 -3.49 -0.36
C GLY A 154 -1.44 -2.28 -1.00
N ILE A 155 -0.83 -1.69 -2.05
CA ILE A 155 -1.36 -0.50 -2.75
C ILE A 155 -2.81 -0.73 -3.21
N PHE A 156 -3.07 -1.78 -3.97
CA PHE A 156 -4.44 -2.12 -4.41
C PHE A 156 -5.32 -2.58 -3.24
N SER A 157 -4.72 -3.26 -2.25
CA SER A 157 -5.46 -3.76 -1.08
C SER A 157 -5.98 -2.64 -0.18
N PHE A 158 -5.27 -1.51 -0.12
CA PHE A 158 -5.70 -0.32 0.60
C PHE A 158 -7.07 0.18 0.11
N PHE A 159 -7.32 0.11 -1.20
CA PHE A 159 -8.60 0.50 -1.80
C PHE A 159 -9.65 -0.62 -1.78
N ILE A 160 -9.26 -1.88 -1.92
CA ILE A 160 -10.17 -3.04 -1.91
C ILE A 160 -10.72 -3.31 -0.50
N THR A 161 -9.94 -3.01 0.55
CA THR A 161 -10.32 -3.27 1.94
C THR A 161 -11.61 -2.54 2.33
N PRO A 162 -11.75 -1.21 2.16
CA PRO A 162 -13.01 -0.50 2.41
C PRO A 162 -14.22 -1.13 1.71
N ILE A 163 -14.08 -1.54 0.44
CA ILE A 163 -15.15 -2.20 -0.32
C ILE A 163 -15.54 -3.52 0.34
N THR A 164 -14.56 -4.33 0.74
CA THR A 164 -14.79 -5.60 1.43
C THR A 164 -15.49 -5.40 2.78
N LEU A 165 -15.08 -4.38 3.55
CA LEU A 165 -15.72 -4.03 4.83
C LEU A 165 -17.20 -3.64 4.63
N LEU A 166 -17.53 -2.93 3.55
CA LEU A 166 -18.91 -2.55 3.20
C LEU A 166 -19.77 -3.77 2.80
N LEU A 167 -19.22 -4.70 2.01
CA LEU A 167 -19.91 -5.95 1.66
C LEU A 167 -20.22 -6.78 2.92
N ASN A 168 -19.27 -6.85 3.84
CA ASN A 168 -19.45 -7.52 5.13
C ASN A 168 -20.45 -6.81 6.04
N LEU A 169 -20.56 -5.48 5.97
CA LEU A 169 -21.56 -4.72 6.72
C LEU A 169 -22.99 -5.14 6.33
N ASN A 170 -23.24 -5.39 5.05
CA ASN A 170 -24.53 -5.89 4.59
C ASN A 170 -24.84 -7.29 5.14
N ALA A 171 -23.85 -8.20 5.10
CA ALA A 171 -23.97 -9.52 5.70
C ALA A 171 -24.24 -9.45 7.21
N TRP A 172 -23.55 -8.55 7.91
CA TRP A 172 -23.74 -8.32 9.35
C TRP A 172 -25.17 -7.87 9.68
N ARG A 173 -25.73 -6.92 8.91
CA ARG A 173 -27.10 -6.44 9.12
C ARG A 173 -28.12 -7.58 9.02
N LYS A 174 -27.98 -8.44 8.00
CA LYS A 174 -28.85 -9.62 7.80
C LYS A 174 -28.75 -10.61 8.96
N ILE A 175 -27.53 -10.95 9.38
CA ILE A 175 -27.28 -11.91 10.46
C ILE A 175 -27.74 -11.37 11.82
N LYS A 176 -27.52 -10.08 12.09
CA LYS A 176 -27.89 -9.43 13.35
C LYS A 176 -29.40 -9.34 13.55
N ALA A 177 -30.17 -9.24 12.47
CA ALA A 177 -31.64 -9.19 12.51
C ALA A 177 -32.29 -10.52 12.92
N LEU A 178 -31.54 -11.63 12.97
CA LEU A 178 -32.06 -12.95 13.30
C LEU A 178 -32.38 -13.10 14.80
N GLY A 179 -33.39 -13.90 15.10
CA GLY A 179 -33.69 -14.40 16.45
C GLY A 179 -32.58 -15.28 17.02
N SER A 180 -32.73 -15.71 18.28
CA SER A 180 -31.77 -16.60 18.92
C SER A 180 -31.70 -17.96 18.23
N PRO A 181 -30.51 -18.57 18.08
CA PRO A 181 -30.40 -19.86 17.42
C PRO A 181 -31.08 -20.95 18.24
N GLN A 182 -32.02 -21.65 17.62
CA GLN A 182 -32.68 -22.83 18.12
C GLN A 182 -32.11 -24.04 17.38
N ARG A 183 -31.55 -25.01 18.10
CA ARG A 183 -30.98 -26.23 17.51
C ARG A 183 -32.08 -27.29 17.41
N ASP A 184 -32.26 -27.82 16.20
CA ASP A 184 -33.01 -29.04 15.98
C ASP A 184 -32.02 -30.23 16.05
N PRO A 185 -32.16 -31.15 17.02
CA PRO A 185 -31.28 -32.30 17.16
C PRO A 185 -31.42 -33.33 16.01
N SER A 186 -32.47 -33.25 15.20
CA SER A 186 -32.69 -34.14 14.05
C SER A 186 -31.92 -33.72 12.79
N VAL A 187 -31.34 -32.51 12.78
CA VAL A 187 -30.59 -31.97 11.63
C VAL A 187 -29.11 -32.30 11.75
N GLU A 188 -28.60 -33.06 10.77
CA GLU A 188 -27.17 -33.34 10.64
C GLU A 188 -26.37 -32.03 10.46
N SER A 189 -25.32 -31.84 11.26
CA SER A 189 -24.60 -30.58 11.33
C SER A 189 -23.12 -30.78 11.55
N LYS A 190 -22.27 -29.93 10.96
CA LYS A 190 -20.80 -30.03 11.07
C LYS A 190 -20.28 -29.85 12.50
N ILE A 191 -21.01 -29.09 13.32
CA ILE A 191 -20.68 -28.84 14.73
C ILE A 191 -21.91 -29.03 15.62
N PRO A 192 -21.73 -29.53 16.86
CA PRO A 192 -22.84 -29.91 17.73
C PRO A 192 -23.58 -28.73 18.38
N ALA A 193 -23.06 -27.50 18.28
CA ALA A 193 -23.66 -26.30 18.88
C ALA A 193 -23.31 -25.03 18.07
N PRO A 194 -24.08 -23.93 18.20
CA PRO A 194 -23.72 -22.64 17.62
C PRO A 194 -22.34 -22.15 18.11
N LEU A 195 -21.54 -21.55 17.21
CA LEU A 195 -20.27 -20.94 17.63
C LEU A 195 -20.52 -19.80 18.60
N ALA A 196 -19.69 -19.71 19.65
CA ALA A 196 -19.64 -18.52 20.48
C ALA A 196 -19.16 -17.31 19.64
N PRO A 197 -19.91 -16.19 19.59
CA PRO A 197 -19.50 -14.97 18.88
C PRO A 197 -18.17 -14.36 19.38
N GLY A 198 -17.70 -14.79 20.55
CA GLY A 198 -16.45 -14.35 21.16
C GLY A 198 -16.42 -12.84 21.46
N LYS A 199 -15.20 -12.30 21.57
CA LYS A 199 -14.98 -10.87 21.84
C LYS A 199 -15.51 -9.98 20.70
N PRO A 200 -16.12 -8.81 21.03
CA PRO A 200 -16.48 -7.79 20.05
C PRO A 200 -15.29 -7.40 19.17
N LEU A 201 -15.58 -6.87 17.97
CA LEU A 201 -14.54 -6.55 16.99
C LEU A 201 -13.55 -5.49 17.51
N LEU A 202 -14.04 -4.45 18.20
CA LEU A 202 -13.21 -3.38 18.76
C LEU A 202 -12.33 -3.83 19.93
N SER A 203 -12.54 -5.02 20.47
CA SER A 203 -11.67 -5.60 21.51
C SER A 203 -10.56 -6.47 20.91
N ARG A 204 -10.41 -6.47 19.58
CA ARG A 204 -9.40 -7.22 18.83
C ARG A 204 -8.36 -6.25 18.25
N PRO A 205 -7.13 -6.71 17.98
CA PRO A 205 -6.07 -5.83 17.49
C PRO A 205 -6.28 -5.32 16.05
N GLY A 206 -7.03 -6.05 15.21
CA GLY A 206 -7.19 -5.73 13.78
C GLY A 206 -7.63 -4.29 13.49
N PRO A 207 -8.76 -3.80 14.05
CA PRO A 207 -9.21 -2.42 13.85
C PRO A 207 -8.16 -1.36 14.21
N TYR A 208 -7.39 -1.56 15.28
CA TYR A 208 -6.37 -0.60 15.70
C TYR A 208 -5.18 -0.57 14.75
N VAL A 209 -4.70 -1.73 14.31
CA VAL A 209 -3.64 -1.83 13.30
C VAL A 209 -4.08 -1.15 12.01
N GLY A 210 -5.28 -1.46 11.53
CA GLY A 210 -5.84 -0.81 10.34
C GLY A 210 -5.97 0.71 10.50
N GLY A 211 -6.47 1.18 11.64
CA GLY A 211 -6.58 2.61 11.95
C GLY A 211 -5.22 3.32 11.95
N VAL A 212 -4.20 2.72 12.57
CA VAL A 212 -2.83 3.28 12.60
C VAL A 212 -2.24 3.36 11.19
N VAL A 213 -2.37 2.31 10.38
CA VAL A 213 -1.84 2.32 9.00
C VAL A 213 -2.53 3.40 8.16
N VAL A 214 -3.86 3.50 8.22
CA VAL A 214 -4.61 4.53 7.50
C VAL A 214 -4.21 5.93 7.97
N ALA A 215 -4.10 6.15 9.28
CA ALA A 215 -3.68 7.43 9.84
C ALA A 215 -2.24 7.80 9.40
N ALA A 216 -1.31 6.84 9.39
CA ALA A 216 0.06 7.06 8.96
C ALA A 216 0.15 7.44 7.47
N VAL A 217 -0.63 6.78 6.60
CA VAL A 217 -0.71 7.11 5.17
C VAL A 217 -1.28 8.51 4.97
N ILE A 218 -2.37 8.87 5.66
CA ILE A 218 -2.96 10.21 5.58
C ILE A 218 -1.95 11.26 6.07
N ALA A 219 -1.30 11.03 7.20
CA ALA A 219 -0.29 11.95 7.73
C ALA A 219 0.88 12.14 6.75
N PHE A 220 1.38 11.06 6.15
CA PHE A 220 2.43 11.15 5.13
C PHE A 220 1.99 11.98 3.92
N VAL A 221 0.79 11.73 3.38
CA VAL A 221 0.26 12.49 2.24
C VAL A 221 0.08 13.96 2.59
N VAL A 222 -0.45 14.27 3.77
CA VAL A 222 -0.64 15.65 4.22
C VAL A 222 0.69 16.38 4.39
N VAL A 223 1.66 15.78 5.10
CA VAL A 223 3.00 16.37 5.29
C VAL A 223 3.64 16.65 3.93
N LYS A 224 3.61 15.69 3.01
CA LYS A 224 4.15 15.87 1.66
C LYS A 224 3.44 16.96 0.87
N SER A 225 2.12 17.09 1.03
CA SER A 225 1.35 18.13 0.35
C SER A 225 1.68 19.53 0.89
N VAL A 226 1.89 19.64 2.20
CA VAL A 226 2.28 20.90 2.87
C VAL A 226 3.71 21.30 2.51
N ASP A 227 4.67 20.38 2.60
CA ASP A 227 6.08 20.66 2.24
C ASP A 227 6.23 21.11 0.77
N SER A 228 5.37 20.58 -0.09
CA SER A 228 5.32 20.92 -1.51
C SER A 228 4.61 22.25 -1.80
N GLY A 229 3.91 22.87 -0.85
CA GLY A 229 3.05 24.04 -1.11
C GLY A 229 1.96 23.77 -2.16
N GLY A 230 1.59 22.50 -2.37
CA GLY A 230 0.72 22.06 -3.47
C GLY A 230 1.42 21.82 -4.83
N CYS A 231 2.72 22.08 -4.95
CA CYS A 231 3.51 21.82 -6.15
C CYS A 231 3.98 20.36 -6.19
N LEU A 232 3.53 19.60 -7.19
CA LEU A 232 3.88 18.18 -7.36
C LEU A 232 5.20 17.95 -8.12
N ASP A 233 5.88 19.02 -8.54
CA ASP A 233 7.15 18.94 -9.26
C ASP A 233 8.26 18.48 -8.30
N ASN A 234 9.05 17.50 -8.74
CA ASN A 234 10.23 17.08 -7.99
C ASN A 234 11.36 18.11 -8.18
N ARG A 235 12.34 18.11 -7.26
CA ARG A 235 13.45 19.09 -7.29
C ARG A 235 14.30 19.03 -8.57
N THR A 236 14.51 17.85 -9.14
CA THR A 236 15.25 17.68 -10.40
C THR A 236 14.52 18.31 -11.57
N ASP A 237 13.20 18.16 -11.65
CA ASP A 237 12.40 18.78 -12.70
C ASP A 237 12.39 20.31 -12.59
N LEU A 238 12.30 20.84 -11.37
CA LEU A 238 12.43 22.28 -11.11
C LEU A 238 13.79 22.81 -11.55
N GLY A 239 14.88 22.13 -11.16
CA GLY A 239 16.23 22.47 -11.58
C GLY A 239 16.39 22.48 -13.10
N ASN A 240 15.93 21.42 -13.78
CA ASN A 240 16.01 21.33 -15.25
C ASN A 240 15.22 22.45 -15.96
N ARG A 241 14.05 22.82 -15.44
CA ARG A 241 13.23 23.91 -16.00
C ARG A 241 13.93 25.25 -15.85
N MET A 242 14.47 25.54 -14.66
CA MET A 242 15.23 26.75 -14.39
C MET A 242 16.49 26.83 -15.26
N THR A 243 17.28 25.75 -15.32
CA THR A 243 18.49 25.68 -16.17
C THR A 243 18.19 25.94 -17.65
N ARG A 244 17.08 25.42 -18.18
CA ARG A 244 16.69 25.70 -19.57
C ARG A 244 16.42 27.18 -19.80
N LEU A 245 15.65 27.81 -18.91
CA LEU A 245 15.35 29.24 -18.99
C LEU A 245 16.62 30.10 -18.88
N HIS A 246 17.49 29.76 -17.92
CA HIS A 246 18.79 30.40 -17.74
C HIS A 246 19.65 30.29 -19.01
N ASN A 247 19.74 29.10 -19.61
CA ASN A 247 20.52 28.89 -20.84
C ASN A 247 20.00 29.71 -22.03
N GLU A 248 18.67 29.84 -22.18
CA GLU A 248 18.05 30.66 -23.22
C GLU A 248 18.39 32.16 -23.03
N PHE A 249 18.35 32.64 -21.78
CA PHE A 249 18.78 33.99 -21.43
C PHE A 249 20.27 34.21 -21.71
N VAL A 250 21.15 33.34 -21.18
CA VAL A 250 22.61 33.45 -21.34
C VAL A 250 23.04 33.41 -22.81
N GLN A 251 22.36 32.62 -23.64
CA GLN A 251 22.62 32.61 -25.08
C GLN A 251 22.37 34.00 -25.71
N THR A 252 21.26 34.64 -25.35
CA THR A 252 20.89 35.97 -25.82
C THR A 252 21.88 37.01 -25.30
N TYR A 253 22.13 36.99 -23.97
CA TYR A 253 23.08 37.87 -23.31
C TYR A 253 24.46 37.82 -23.99
N ASN A 254 25.05 36.63 -24.16
CA ASN A 254 26.38 36.48 -24.76
C ASN A 254 26.43 36.99 -26.21
N THR A 255 25.36 36.78 -26.98
CA THR A 255 25.28 37.22 -28.37
C THR A 255 25.20 38.74 -28.47
N ASP A 256 24.34 39.35 -27.65
CA ASP A 256 24.12 40.80 -27.64
C ASP A 256 25.29 41.55 -27.02
N PHE A 257 25.89 41.03 -25.95
CA PHE A 257 27.06 41.64 -25.32
C PHE A 257 28.27 41.63 -26.26
N LYS A 258 28.44 40.56 -27.06
CA LYS A 258 29.44 40.55 -28.15
C LYS A 258 29.17 41.62 -29.20
N THR A 259 27.89 41.90 -29.49
CA THR A 259 27.49 42.95 -30.44
C THR A 259 27.77 44.34 -29.86
N ILE A 260 27.46 44.57 -28.58
CA ILE A 260 27.77 45.81 -27.86
C ILE A 260 29.28 46.08 -27.92
N ASN A 261 30.12 45.10 -27.57
CA ASN A 261 31.58 45.25 -27.59
C ASN A 261 32.17 45.52 -28.99
N ALA A 262 31.44 45.21 -30.06
CA ALA A 262 31.86 45.46 -31.44
C ALA A 262 31.40 46.82 -31.98
N CYS A 263 30.51 47.52 -31.27
CA CYS A 263 29.99 48.82 -31.68
C CYS A 263 31.05 49.93 -31.55
N GLN A 264 30.92 50.96 -32.39
CA GLN A 264 31.80 52.13 -32.39
C GLN A 264 31.05 53.44 -32.06
N SER A 265 29.78 53.33 -31.64
CA SER A 265 28.89 54.46 -31.36
C SER A 265 27.77 54.00 -30.43
N VAL A 266 27.29 54.91 -29.58
CA VAL A 266 26.22 54.64 -28.60
C VAL A 266 24.91 54.21 -29.29
N GLU A 267 24.62 54.73 -30.49
CA GLU A 267 23.41 54.36 -31.23
C GLU A 267 23.42 52.88 -31.67
N CYS A 268 24.59 52.33 -32.01
CA CYS A 268 24.74 50.92 -32.40
C CYS A 268 24.36 49.95 -31.27
N GLU A 269 24.59 50.34 -30.02
CA GLU A 269 24.40 49.50 -28.85
C GLU A 269 22.95 49.48 -28.34
N THR A 270 22.11 50.41 -28.82
CA THR A 270 20.73 50.57 -28.32
C THR A 270 19.88 49.32 -28.50
N VAL A 271 19.98 48.66 -29.67
CA VAL A 271 19.20 47.46 -29.99
C VAL A 271 19.60 46.26 -29.11
N PRO A 272 20.88 45.84 -29.04
CA PRO A 272 21.27 44.71 -28.19
C PRO A 272 20.97 44.95 -26.70
N LYS A 273 21.12 46.18 -26.18
CA LYS A 273 20.75 46.50 -24.79
C LYS A 273 19.26 46.25 -24.51
N ARG A 274 18.37 46.68 -25.42
CA ARG A 274 16.92 46.42 -25.29
C ARG A 274 16.57 44.95 -25.45
N HIS A 275 17.31 44.22 -26.28
CA HIS A 275 17.09 42.80 -26.47
C HIS A 275 17.44 41.99 -25.21
N ILE A 276 18.54 42.33 -24.51
CA ILE A 276 18.87 41.77 -23.19
C ILE A 276 17.75 42.04 -22.17
N ALA A 277 17.25 43.27 -22.10
CA ALA A 277 16.13 43.61 -21.20
C ALA A 277 14.86 42.79 -21.50
N ALA A 278 14.56 42.56 -22.78
CA ALA A 278 13.43 41.72 -23.19
C ALA A 278 13.65 40.22 -22.87
N ALA A 279 14.89 39.73 -22.98
CA ALA A 279 15.25 38.37 -22.62
C ALA A 279 15.07 38.11 -21.12
N LEU A 280 15.49 39.05 -20.26
CA LEU A 280 15.25 38.99 -18.81
C LEU A 280 13.77 38.95 -18.46
N LYS A 281 12.94 39.73 -19.16
CA LYS A 281 11.48 39.66 -18.98
C LYS A 281 10.92 38.29 -19.36
N THR A 282 11.39 37.72 -20.46
CA THR A 282 11.00 36.37 -20.90
C THR A 282 11.44 35.31 -19.89
N TYR A 283 12.64 35.46 -19.31
CA TYR A 283 13.11 34.60 -18.22
C TYR A 283 12.15 34.69 -17.02
N ASN A 284 11.77 35.89 -16.60
CA ASN A 284 10.81 36.10 -15.51
C ASN A 284 9.42 35.53 -15.78
N ASP A 285 8.91 35.64 -17.01
CA ASP A 285 7.64 35.01 -17.40
C ASP A 285 7.72 33.48 -17.24
N GLY A 286 8.87 32.88 -17.62
CA GLY A 286 9.16 31.47 -17.43
C GLY A 286 9.26 31.06 -15.95
N LEU A 287 9.99 31.82 -15.14
CA LEU A 287 10.13 31.59 -13.70
C LEU A 287 8.79 31.72 -12.96
N SER A 288 7.96 32.69 -13.35
CA SER A 288 6.65 32.92 -12.76
C SER A 288 5.63 31.84 -13.12
N ALA A 289 5.84 31.12 -14.22
CA ALA A 289 5.04 29.97 -14.63
C ALA A 289 5.42 28.67 -13.88
N ILE A 290 6.47 28.68 -13.06
CA ILE A 290 6.87 27.55 -12.23
C ILE A 290 6.11 27.59 -10.89
N CYS A 291 5.57 26.45 -10.47
CA CYS A 291 5.02 26.30 -9.12
C CYS A 291 6.19 26.06 -8.15
N TRP A 292 6.56 27.08 -7.39
CA TRP A 292 7.67 27.00 -6.43
C TRP A 292 7.20 26.40 -5.09
N PRO A 293 7.84 25.33 -4.59
CA PRO A 293 7.64 24.85 -3.23
C PRO A 293 7.97 25.94 -2.20
N ASP A 294 7.35 25.89 -1.02
CA ASP A 294 7.50 26.95 -0.01
C ASP A 294 8.96 27.22 0.39
N LYS A 295 9.80 26.18 0.38
CA LYS A 295 11.23 26.28 0.67
C LYS A 295 12.04 27.05 -0.38
N ASP A 296 11.64 27.05 -1.64
CA ASP A 296 12.39 27.66 -2.76
C ASP A 296 11.72 28.97 -3.25
N ARG A 297 10.50 29.27 -2.74
CA ARG A 297 9.68 30.42 -3.15
C ARG A 297 10.37 31.76 -2.93
N ALA A 298 11.08 31.90 -1.82
CA ALA A 298 11.77 33.15 -1.47
C ALA A 298 12.91 33.45 -2.45
N ASP A 299 13.75 32.46 -2.74
CA ASP A 299 14.91 32.62 -3.64
C ASP A 299 14.46 32.80 -5.10
N ALA A 300 13.41 32.09 -5.54
CA ALA A 300 12.80 32.33 -6.85
C ALA A 300 12.25 33.77 -6.98
N THR A 301 11.63 34.30 -5.92
CA THR A 301 11.16 35.69 -5.90
C THR A 301 12.32 36.68 -5.92
N ALA A 302 13.41 36.38 -5.21
CA ALA A 302 14.61 37.21 -5.20
C ALA A 302 15.25 37.28 -6.60
N LEU A 303 15.35 36.15 -7.31
CA LEU A 303 15.83 36.10 -8.69
C LEU A 303 14.93 36.89 -9.64
N ILE A 304 13.61 36.72 -9.57
CA ILE A 304 12.66 37.48 -10.41
C ILE A 304 12.83 39.00 -10.19
N ASN A 305 13.00 39.42 -8.93
CA ASN A 305 13.23 40.83 -8.60
C ASN A 305 14.58 41.33 -9.13
N ALA A 306 15.65 40.53 -9.02
CA ALA A 306 16.97 40.87 -9.55
C ALA A 306 16.95 40.99 -11.09
N ASN A 307 16.31 40.04 -11.78
CA ASN A 307 16.07 40.09 -13.22
C ASN A 307 15.31 41.35 -13.64
N THR A 308 14.30 41.76 -12.87
CA THR A 308 13.53 42.98 -13.14
C THR A 308 14.41 44.21 -12.99
N ALA A 309 15.19 44.31 -11.91
CA ALA A 309 16.10 45.42 -11.69
C ALA A 309 17.20 45.50 -12.76
N MET A 310 17.71 44.36 -13.22
CA MET A 310 18.66 44.28 -14.32
C MET A 310 18.01 44.72 -15.65
N ALA A 311 16.79 44.25 -15.96
CA ALA A 311 16.08 44.64 -17.17
C ALA A 311 15.81 46.16 -17.21
N ASP A 312 15.46 46.76 -16.08
CA ASP A 312 15.27 48.21 -15.94
C ASP A 312 16.59 48.97 -16.13
N ALA A 313 17.70 48.44 -15.60
CA ALA A 313 19.02 49.02 -15.79
C ALA A 313 19.47 48.98 -17.26
N TYR A 314 19.28 47.86 -17.97
CA TYR A 314 19.57 47.74 -19.41
C TYR A 314 18.65 48.62 -20.27
N THR A 315 17.37 48.74 -19.89
CA THR A 315 16.44 49.66 -20.56
C THR A 315 16.89 51.10 -20.40
N THR A 316 17.36 51.48 -19.21
CA THR A 316 17.90 52.82 -18.93
C THR A 316 19.21 53.04 -19.69
N TRP A 317 20.13 52.07 -19.68
CA TRP A 317 21.39 52.12 -20.42
C TRP A 317 21.17 52.31 -21.92
N ALA A 318 20.14 51.70 -22.49
CA ALA A 318 19.75 51.89 -23.89
C ALA A 318 19.22 53.30 -24.23
N THR A 319 19.18 54.23 -23.27
CA THR A 319 18.81 55.64 -23.49
C THR A 319 20.01 56.59 -23.51
N ALA A 320 21.23 56.08 -23.30
CA ALA A 320 22.44 56.89 -23.38
C ALA A 320 22.57 57.59 -24.74
N THR A 321 23.07 58.81 -24.72
CA THR A 321 23.33 59.60 -25.95
C THR A 321 24.75 60.14 -26.04
N THR A 322 25.57 59.95 -24.99
CA THR A 322 26.97 60.37 -24.94
C THR A 322 27.82 59.26 -24.34
N ASP A 323 29.11 59.19 -24.71
CA ASP A 323 30.02 58.16 -24.19
C ASP A 323 30.16 58.20 -22.65
N ALA A 324 30.09 59.40 -22.06
CA ALA A 324 30.18 59.58 -20.60
C ALA A 324 28.93 59.04 -19.89
N ASP A 325 27.74 59.30 -20.43
CA ASP A 325 26.48 58.76 -19.90
C ASP A 325 26.44 57.24 -20.09
N ASP A 326 26.91 56.76 -21.23
CA ASP A 326 26.96 55.33 -21.54
C ASP A 326 27.81 54.57 -20.52
N GLN A 327 29.03 55.03 -20.26
CA GLN A 327 29.91 54.41 -19.27
C GLN A 327 29.31 54.42 -17.85
N SER A 328 28.63 55.52 -17.46
CA SER A 328 27.99 55.60 -16.16
C SER A 328 26.83 54.60 -16.02
N LEU A 329 26.04 54.43 -17.07
CA LEU A 329 24.90 53.51 -17.09
C LEU A 329 25.33 52.05 -17.22
N GLN A 330 26.43 51.79 -17.95
CA GLN A 330 27.08 50.47 -17.98
C GLN A 330 27.46 50.03 -16.57
N ASN A 331 28.17 50.87 -15.80
CA ASN A 331 28.58 50.53 -14.43
C ASN A 331 27.36 50.21 -13.53
N ALA A 332 26.25 50.92 -13.74
CA ALA A 332 25.00 50.66 -13.03
C ALA A 332 24.37 49.31 -13.44
N ALA A 333 24.42 48.96 -14.73
CA ALA A 333 23.96 47.67 -15.25
C ALA A 333 24.81 46.50 -14.75
N GLU A 334 26.14 46.62 -14.74
CA GLU A 334 27.08 45.61 -14.21
C GLU A 334 26.84 45.34 -12.71
N ALA A 335 26.49 46.38 -11.94
CA ALA A 335 26.12 46.21 -10.54
C ALA A 335 24.78 45.47 -10.35
N GLN A 336 23.88 45.46 -11.34
CA GLN A 336 22.67 44.62 -11.32
C GLN A 336 22.96 43.20 -11.79
N ASP A 337 23.80 43.03 -12.80
CA ASP A 337 24.28 41.74 -13.30
C ASP A 337 24.88 40.89 -12.17
N THR A 338 25.74 41.50 -11.34
CA THR A 338 26.31 40.83 -10.14
C THR A 338 25.23 40.37 -9.15
N ARG A 339 24.16 41.15 -8.98
CA ARG A 339 23.06 40.84 -8.06
C ARG A 339 22.16 39.74 -8.61
N GLU A 340 21.88 39.77 -9.91
CA GLU A 340 21.18 38.72 -10.63
C GLU A 340 21.93 37.40 -10.51
N SER A 341 23.23 37.38 -10.86
CA SER A 341 24.06 36.19 -10.79
C SER A 341 24.10 35.59 -9.37
N THR A 342 24.18 36.42 -8.33
CA THR A 342 24.14 35.94 -6.94
C THR A 342 22.79 35.28 -6.59
N ALA A 343 21.67 35.85 -7.06
CA ALA A 343 20.34 35.29 -6.81
C ALA A 343 20.13 33.98 -7.61
N ASP A 344 20.60 33.93 -8.85
CA ASP A 344 20.54 32.74 -9.70
C ASP A 344 21.37 31.59 -9.09
N GLU A 345 22.60 31.87 -8.66
CA GLU A 345 23.46 30.89 -7.98
C GLU A 345 22.86 30.36 -6.68
N THR A 346 22.18 31.22 -5.92
CA THR A 346 21.50 30.81 -4.67
C THR A 346 20.39 29.82 -4.98
N LEU A 347 19.49 30.17 -5.91
CA LEU A 347 18.39 29.29 -6.32
C LEU A 347 18.91 28.00 -6.96
N ALA A 348 19.93 28.07 -7.82
CA ALA A 348 20.54 26.91 -8.46
C ALA A 348 21.11 25.93 -7.41
N ARG A 349 21.84 26.46 -6.42
CA ARG A 349 22.41 25.68 -5.31
C ARG A 349 21.32 24.99 -4.51
N ASP A 350 20.25 25.71 -4.18
CA ASP A 350 19.14 25.14 -3.44
C ASP A 350 18.48 24.02 -4.24
N LEU A 351 18.26 24.21 -5.54
CA LEU A 351 17.74 23.17 -6.43
C LEU A 351 18.72 22.00 -6.67
N GLY A 352 19.97 22.10 -6.21
CA GLY A 352 20.99 21.08 -6.44
C GLY A 352 21.46 21.02 -7.90
N VAL A 353 21.27 22.12 -8.64
CA VAL A 353 21.83 22.28 -9.98
C VAL A 353 23.34 22.50 -9.83
N PRO A 354 24.20 21.71 -10.49
CA PRO A 354 25.63 21.94 -10.45
C PRO A 354 25.94 23.35 -10.95
N SER A 355 26.73 24.11 -10.17
CA SER A 355 27.25 25.39 -10.65
C SER A 355 27.99 25.15 -11.96
N ALA A 356 27.70 25.94 -12.99
CA ALA A 356 28.53 25.96 -14.18
C ALA A 356 29.91 26.45 -13.74
N THR A 357 30.88 25.53 -13.65
CA THR A 357 32.26 25.89 -13.37
C THR A 357 32.69 26.89 -14.43
N ALA A 358 33.01 28.12 -14.02
CA ALA A 358 33.62 29.12 -14.88
C ALA A 358 34.79 28.46 -15.60
N THR A 359 34.62 28.21 -16.90
CA THR A 359 35.72 27.74 -17.73
C THR A 359 36.60 28.96 -17.95
N THR A 360 37.67 29.03 -17.16
CA THR A 360 38.78 30.00 -17.26
C THR A 360 39.31 30.13 -18.68
#